data_AF-A0A3C1JCS2-F1
#
_entry.id   AF-A0A3C1JCS2-F1
#
_cell.length_a   1.000
_cell.length_b   1.000
_cell.length_c   1.000
_cell.angle_alpha   90.00
_cell.angle_beta   90.00
_cell.angle_gamma   90.00
#
_symmetry.space_group_name_H-M   'P 1'
#
loop_
_entity.id
_entity.type
_entity.pdbx_description
1 polymer ?
#
loop_
_entity_poly.entity_id
_entity_poly.type
_entity_poly.pdbx_seq_one_letter_code
_entity_poly.pdbx_strand_id
1 'polypeptide(L)'
;MTAFRSRRGAAMTQIIIWGLIILGLATAVLRWQLQRHRQAANNLADSQLKGDAELVRGPLMSCLEAAGYPSGSCTPTPAQAACVPAGVGIAFGGTPPSCTVRLVLSK
;
A
#
# COMPACT_ATOMS: atom_id res chain seq x y z
N MET A 1 -10.36 54.50 -38.07
CA MET A 1 -9.12 53.85 -37.56
C MET A 1 -9.36 53.04 -36.29
N THR A 2 -10.39 52.19 -36.22
CA THR A 2 -10.74 51.42 -34.99
C THR A 2 -10.61 49.90 -35.15
N ALA A 3 -10.61 49.37 -36.39
CA ALA A 3 -10.57 47.92 -36.66
C ALA A 3 -9.21 47.25 -36.38
N PHE A 4 -8.09 47.99 -36.44
CA PHE A 4 -6.76 47.41 -36.16
C PHE A 4 -6.48 47.20 -34.66
N ARG A 5 -7.15 47.96 -33.79
CA ARG A 5 -6.97 47.87 -32.33
C ARG A 5 -7.63 46.61 -31.75
N SER A 6 -8.76 46.16 -32.33
CA SER A 6 -9.44 44.95 -31.87
C SER A 6 -8.73 43.65 -32.28
N ARG A 7 -8.10 43.60 -33.46
CA ARG A 7 -7.32 42.43 -33.90
C ARG A 7 -6.06 42.19 -33.07
N ARG A 8 -5.37 43.24 -32.63
CA ARG A 8 -4.20 43.13 -31.73
C ARG A 8 -4.60 42.68 -30.32
N GLY A 9 -5.74 43.15 -29.80
CA GLY A 9 -6.28 42.68 -28.52
C GLY A 9 -6.66 41.20 -28.56
N ALA A 10 -7.28 40.75 -29.66
CA ALA A 10 -7.66 39.34 -29.86
C ALA A 10 -6.45 38.39 -29.96
N ALA A 11 -5.36 38.82 -30.61
CA ALA A 11 -4.13 38.04 -30.66
C ALA A 11 -3.46 37.92 -29.28
N MET A 12 -3.48 38.99 -28.47
CA MET A 12 -2.92 38.97 -27.13
C MET A 12 -3.71 38.06 -26.18
N THR A 13 -5.04 38.10 -26.25
CA THR A 13 -5.89 37.20 -25.45
C THR A 13 -5.71 35.74 -25.86
N GLN A 14 -5.57 35.44 -27.15
CA GLN A 14 -5.28 34.08 -27.62
C GLN A 14 -3.96 33.54 -27.05
N ILE A 15 -2.89 34.36 -27.01
CA ILE A 15 -1.59 33.95 -26.45
C ILE A 15 -1.72 33.65 -24.94
N ILE A 16 -2.47 34.48 -24.21
CA ILE A 16 -2.71 34.26 -22.77
C ILE A 16 -3.50 32.97 -22.53
N ILE A 17 -4.53 32.71 -23.34
CA ILE A 17 -5.34 31.48 -23.24
C ILE A 17 -4.47 30.24 -23.49
N TRP A 18 -3.67 30.24 -24.56
CA TRP A 18 -2.74 29.13 -24.85
C TRP A 18 -1.69 28.96 -23.74
N GLY A 19 -1.17 30.05 -23.18
CA GLY A 19 -0.26 30.01 -22.05
C GLY A 19 -0.87 29.33 -20.82
N LEU A 20 -2.12 29.67 -20.48
CA LEU A 20 -2.84 29.05 -19.36
C LEU A 20 -3.15 27.57 -19.61
N ILE A 21 -3.49 27.18 -20.84
CA ILE A 21 -3.72 25.78 -21.21
C ILE A 21 -2.43 24.96 -21.03
N ILE A 22 -1.29 25.48 -21.49
CA ILE A 22 0.01 24.81 -21.35
C ILE A 22 0.39 24.66 -19.87
N LEU A 23 0.17 25.71 -19.05
CA LEU A 23 0.43 25.66 -17.61
C LEU A 23 -0.49 24.64 -16.90
N GLY A 24 -1.76 24.60 -17.29
CA GLY A 24 -2.73 23.61 -16.79
C GLY A 24 -2.30 22.18 -17.13
N LEU A 25 -1.91 21.93 -18.37
CA LEU A 25 -1.42 20.61 -18.81
C LEU A 25 -0.13 20.21 -18.09
N ALA A 26 0.82 21.14 -17.93
CA ALA A 26 2.08 20.87 -17.22
C ALA A 26 1.84 20.47 -15.75
N THR A 27 0.95 21.18 -15.04
CA THR A 27 0.60 20.84 -13.65
C THR A 27 -0.17 19.52 -13.54
N ALA A 28 -1.03 19.20 -14.52
CA ALA A 28 -1.73 17.92 -14.57
C ALA A 28 -0.74 16.75 -14.76
N VAL A 29 0.21 16.88 -15.67
CA VAL A 29 1.25 15.87 -15.91
C VAL A 29 2.14 15.68 -14.67
N LEU A 30 2.54 16.77 -14.01
CA LEU A 30 3.31 16.70 -12.76
C LEU A 30 2.55 15.95 -11.66
N ARG A 31 1.27 16.26 -11.46
CA ARG A 31 0.43 15.56 -10.48
C ARG A 31 0.26 14.08 -10.81
N TRP A 32 0.08 13.76 -12.10
CA TRP A 32 -0.05 12.39 -12.57
C TRP A 32 1.23 11.57 -12.32
N GLN A 33 2.41 12.13 -12.62
CA GLN A 33 3.69 11.48 -12.35
C GLN A 33 3.91 11.24 -10.85
N LEU A 34 3.62 12.26 -10.01
CA LEU A 34 3.70 12.12 -8.56
C LEU A 34 2.76 11.04 -8.02
N GLN A 35 1.55 10.93 -8.57
CA GLN A 35 0.62 9.87 -8.19
C GLN A 35 1.12 8.49 -8.58
N ARG A 36 1.68 8.32 -9.79
CA ARG A 36 2.29 7.05 -10.20
C ARG A 36 3.47 6.65 -9.31
N HIS A 37 4.35 7.58 -8.98
CA HIS A 37 5.48 7.29 -8.09
C HIS A 37 5.03 6.91 -6.67
N ARG A 38 4.00 7.57 -6.15
CA ARG A 38 3.40 7.20 -4.85
C ARG A 38 2.75 5.82 -4.90
N GLN A 39 2.04 5.49 -5.98
CA GLN A 39 1.46 4.16 -6.14
C GLN A 39 2.53 3.07 -6.26
N ALA A 40 3.60 3.32 -7.01
CA ALA A 40 4.72 2.39 -7.12
C ALA A 40 5.42 2.18 -5.77
N ALA A 41 5.66 3.26 -5.00
CA ALA A 41 6.25 3.17 -3.67
C ALA A 41 5.37 2.40 -2.68
N ASN A 42 4.06 2.64 -2.68
CA ASN A 42 3.13 1.92 -1.81
C ASN A 42 3.03 0.44 -2.19
N ASN A 43 3.01 0.13 -3.49
CA ASN A 43 2.99 -1.26 -3.96
C ASN A 43 4.28 -2.01 -3.57
N LEU A 44 5.43 -1.36 -3.67
CA LEU A 44 6.71 -1.95 -3.24
C LEU A 44 6.74 -2.20 -1.73
N ALA A 45 6.27 -1.24 -0.93
CA ALA A 45 6.16 -1.41 0.52
C ALA A 45 5.21 -2.56 0.88
N ASP A 46 4.02 -2.62 0.28
CA ASP A 46 3.06 -3.71 0.49
C ASP A 46 3.60 -5.07 0.03
N SER A 47 4.36 -5.11 -1.07
CA SER A 47 5.00 -6.33 -1.56
C SER A 47 6.14 -6.80 -0.65
N GLN A 48 6.96 -5.89 -0.13
CA GLN A 48 8.01 -6.22 0.84
C GLN A 48 7.41 -6.72 2.15
N LEU A 49 6.42 -6.02 2.67
CA LEU A 49 5.67 -6.42 3.87
C LEU A 49 5.04 -7.81 3.72
N LYS A 50 4.45 -8.13 2.56
CA LYS A 50 3.94 -9.48 2.27
C LYS A 50 5.05 -10.53 2.18
N GLY A 51 6.17 -10.19 1.53
CA GLY A 51 7.33 -11.07 1.43
C GLY A 51 7.92 -11.41 2.79
N ASP A 52 8.11 -10.41 3.65
CA ASP A 52 8.62 -10.58 5.01
C ASP A 52 7.64 -11.40 5.87
N ALA A 53 6.34 -11.14 5.75
CA ALA A 53 5.32 -11.93 6.44
C ALA A 53 5.30 -13.40 5.98
N GLU A 54 5.50 -13.68 4.69
CA GLU A 54 5.62 -15.05 4.17
C GLU A 54 6.90 -15.73 4.63
N LEU A 55 8.02 -15.00 4.70
CA LEU A 55 9.30 -15.52 5.18
C LEU A 55 9.21 -15.97 6.64
N VAL A 56 8.44 -15.23 7.45
CA VAL A 56 8.21 -15.53 8.87
C VAL A 56 7.18 -16.67 9.07
N ARG A 57 6.29 -16.90 8.10
CA ARG A 57 5.22 -17.88 8.22
C ARG A 57 5.73 -19.32 8.37
N GLY A 58 6.73 -19.70 7.58
CA GLY A 58 7.35 -21.03 7.64
C GLY A 58 7.89 -21.40 9.04
N PRO A 59 8.86 -20.63 9.59
CA PRO A 59 9.44 -20.92 10.89
C PRO A 59 8.43 -20.80 12.04
N LEU A 60 7.47 -19.88 11.95
CA LEU A 60 6.37 -19.79 12.90
C LEU A 60 5.55 -21.08 12.96
N MET A 61 5.06 -21.56 11.80
CA MET A 61 4.22 -22.76 11.76
C MET A 61 5.00 -23.98 12.23
N SER A 62 6.28 -24.09 11.88
CA SER A 62 7.15 -25.16 12.38
C SER A 62 7.29 -25.14 13.92
N CYS A 63 7.46 -23.96 14.52
CA CYS A 63 7.52 -23.82 15.98
C CYS A 63 6.17 -24.15 16.64
N LEU A 64 5.06 -23.71 16.06
CA LEU A 64 3.71 -24.01 16.54
C LEU A 64 3.41 -25.51 16.48
N GLU A 65 3.76 -26.19 15.39
CA GLU A 65 3.62 -27.64 15.24
C GLU A 65 4.49 -28.41 16.25
N ALA A 66 5.75 -27.98 16.44
CA ALA A 66 6.64 -28.57 17.45
C ALA A 66 6.10 -28.38 18.89
N ALA A 67 5.39 -27.27 19.13
CA ALA A 67 4.70 -26.99 20.38
C ALA A 67 3.30 -27.62 20.48
N GLY A 68 2.91 -28.47 19.52
CA GLY A 68 1.67 -29.25 19.54
C GLY A 68 0.40 -28.47 19.17
N TYR A 69 0.51 -27.33 18.49
CA TYR A 69 -0.65 -26.59 18.01
C TYR A 69 -1.20 -27.22 16.70
N PRO A 70 -2.52 -27.40 16.55
CA PRO A 70 -3.58 -27.08 17.52
C PRO A 70 -3.84 -28.19 18.55
N SER A 71 -3.75 -27.86 19.84
CA SER A 71 -3.96 -28.77 20.96
C SER A 71 -5.41 -28.72 21.48
N GLY A 72 -6.38 -29.05 20.63
CA GLY A 72 -7.81 -29.04 20.99
C GLY A 72 -8.44 -27.64 21.18
N SER A 73 -7.66 -26.56 21.01
CA SER A 73 -8.13 -25.17 20.92
C SER A 73 -7.38 -24.43 19.81
N CYS A 74 -8.04 -23.43 19.21
CA CYS A 74 -7.40 -22.51 18.26
C CYS A 74 -6.85 -21.25 18.94
N THR A 75 -6.75 -21.27 20.27
CA THR A 75 -6.09 -20.25 21.07
C THR A 75 -4.71 -20.76 21.47
N PRO A 76 -3.63 -20.05 21.15
CA PRO A 76 -2.28 -20.49 21.47
C PRO A 76 -2.06 -20.46 22.99
N THR A 77 -1.35 -21.45 23.50
CA THR A 77 -0.81 -21.40 24.86
C THR A 77 0.34 -20.38 24.96
N PRO A 78 0.76 -19.94 26.17
CA PRO A 78 1.89 -19.02 26.32
C PRO A 78 3.19 -19.52 25.66
N ALA A 79 3.43 -20.84 25.69
CA ALA A 79 4.59 -21.46 25.03
C ALA A 79 4.50 -21.38 23.49
N GLN A 80 3.30 -21.55 22.93
CA GLN A 80 3.05 -21.40 21.49
C GLN A 80 3.07 -19.93 21.06
N ALA A 81 2.62 -19.01 21.92
CA ALA A 81 2.69 -17.57 21.67
C ALA A 81 4.14 -17.06 21.65
N ALA A 82 5.07 -17.71 22.34
CA ALA A 82 6.49 -17.40 22.28
C ALA A 82 7.14 -17.72 20.92
N CYS A 83 6.48 -18.54 20.08
CA CYS A 83 6.91 -18.77 18.69
C CYS A 83 6.69 -17.55 17.79
N VAL A 84 5.86 -16.58 18.22
CA VAL A 84 5.59 -15.37 17.45
C VAL A 84 6.78 -14.41 17.55
N PRO A 85 7.49 -14.10 16.45
CA PRO A 85 8.61 -13.19 16.50
C PRO A 85 8.16 -11.76 16.84
N ALA A 86 9.04 -11.04 17.55
CA ALA A 86 8.77 -9.67 17.96
C ALA A 86 8.52 -8.76 16.75
N GLY A 87 7.46 -7.94 16.80
CA GLY A 87 7.09 -7.01 15.72
C GLY A 87 6.08 -7.56 14.71
N VAL A 88 5.68 -8.83 14.81
CA VAL A 88 4.66 -9.44 13.95
C VAL A 88 3.39 -9.69 14.75
N GLY A 89 2.30 -9.01 14.39
CA GLY A 89 0.98 -9.32 14.92
C GLY A 89 0.47 -10.64 14.33
N ILE A 90 -0.07 -11.54 15.16
CA ILE A 90 -0.66 -12.79 14.68
C ILE A 90 -2.03 -12.96 15.30
N ALA A 91 -3.02 -13.17 14.43
CA ALA A 91 -4.37 -13.51 14.82
C ALA A 91 -4.57 -15.02 14.68
N PHE A 92 -4.80 -15.66 15.82
CA PHE A 92 -5.26 -17.04 15.90
C PHE A 92 -6.78 -17.05 15.93
N GLY A 93 -7.42 -17.92 15.17
CA GLY A 93 -8.88 -17.98 15.11
C GLY A 93 -9.40 -19.28 14.52
N GLY A 94 -10.72 -19.44 14.56
CA GLY A 94 -11.41 -20.65 14.14
C GLY A 94 -11.74 -21.58 15.30
N THR A 95 -12.19 -22.79 14.96
CA THR A 95 -12.56 -23.85 15.90
C THR A 95 -11.87 -25.15 15.50
N PRO A 96 -11.42 -25.99 16.44
CA PRO A 96 -10.83 -27.28 16.10
C PRO A 96 -11.80 -28.12 15.26
N PRO A 97 -11.33 -28.85 14.23
CA PRO A 97 -9.93 -28.99 13.79
C PRO A 97 -9.45 -27.91 12.80
N SER A 98 -10.31 -26.98 12.37
CA SER A 98 -10.02 -25.95 11.36
C SER A 98 -9.45 -24.66 11.95
N CYS A 99 -8.37 -24.78 12.72
CA CYS A 99 -7.68 -23.60 13.25
C CYS A 99 -6.97 -22.81 12.14
N THR A 100 -7.09 -21.49 12.19
CA THR A 100 -6.47 -20.58 11.23
C THR A 100 -5.50 -19.64 11.95
N VAL A 101 -4.33 -19.45 11.34
CA VAL A 101 -3.30 -18.52 11.79
C VAL A 101 -3.13 -17.48 10.69
N ARG A 102 -3.44 -16.22 11.01
CA ARG A 102 -3.29 -15.08 10.08
C ARG A 102 -2.24 -14.13 10.60
N LEU A 103 -1.27 -13.81 9.75
CA LEU A 103 -0.34 -12.70 10.02
C LEU A 103 -1.13 -11.40 9.91
N VAL A 104 -1.15 -10.64 11.00
CA VAL A 104 -1.68 -9.28 11.07
C VAL A 104 -0.48 -8.36 11.02
N LEU A 105 -0.24 -7.76 9.87
CA LEU A 105 0.74 -6.70 9.78
C LEU A 105 0.20 -5.50 10.58
N SER A 106 0.81 -5.23 11.73
CA SER A 106 0.67 -3.96 12.43
C SER A 106 1.24 -2.88 11.51
N LYS A 107 0.37 -1.96 11.07
CA LYS A 107 0.72 -0.74 10.34
C LYS A 107 1.64 0.16 11.16
#